data_AF-A0A7G5DTT8-F1
#
_entry.id   AF-A0A7G5DTT8-F1
#
_cell.length_a   1.000
_cell.length_b   1.000
_cell.length_c   1.000
_cell.angle_alpha   90.00
_cell.angle_beta   90.00
_cell.angle_gamma   90.00
#
_symmetry.space_group_name_H-M   'P 1'
#
loop_
_entity.id
_entity.type
_entity.pdbx_description
1 polymer ?
#
loop_
_entity_poly.entity_id
_entity_poly.type
_entity_poly.pdbx_seq_one_letter_code
_entity_poly.pdbx_strand_id
1 'polypeptide(L)'
;MKDIKLLDDTLIELLRMPEAQRNSEVISSALHLAASAAGLRLGQATDLQLQHMQLAGAVARLTEALGTGFTHRSALRIGPDVQGIELFASIEAIGKADEIRFTGYGSTAQGVLARLNQAIAAFGINVGPAKPKPRHPNKDPLRLLPRRPREARKA
;
A
#
# COMPACT_ATOMS: atom_id res chain seq x y z
N MET A 1 -21.68 -3.08 -23.74
CA MET A 1 -20.23 -3.31 -23.93
C MET A 1 -19.52 -2.24 -23.12
N LYS A 2 -18.64 -2.57 -22.18
CA LYS A 2 -17.92 -1.54 -21.39
C LYS A 2 -17.06 -0.74 -22.36
N ASP A 3 -17.23 0.59 -22.39
CA ASP A 3 -16.46 1.44 -23.29
C ASP A 3 -15.08 1.73 -22.70
N ILE A 4 -14.22 0.71 -22.75
CA ILE A 4 -12.83 0.81 -22.30
C ILE A 4 -12.03 1.75 -23.23
N LYS A 5 -12.44 1.88 -24.49
CA LYS A 5 -11.78 2.77 -25.45
C LYS A 5 -11.86 4.24 -25.03
N LEU A 6 -13.01 4.68 -24.54
CA LEU A 6 -13.16 6.04 -24.02
C LEU A 6 -12.21 6.32 -22.84
N LEU A 7 -11.97 5.33 -21.98
CA LEU A 7 -10.98 5.46 -20.91
C LEU A 7 -9.56 5.58 -21.46
N ASP A 8 -9.19 4.74 -22.42
CA ASP A 8 -7.88 4.77 -23.05
C ASP A 8 -7.62 6.10 -23.77
N ASP A 9 -8.60 6.58 -24.55
CA ASP A 9 -8.51 7.85 -25.27
C ASP A 9 -8.38 9.03 -24.28
N THR A 10 -9.16 9.02 -23.20
CA THR A 10 -9.07 10.05 -22.15
C THR A 10 -7.70 10.07 -21.47
N LEU A 11 -7.11 8.90 -21.19
CA LEU A 11 -5.77 8.79 -20.63
C LEU A 11 -4.71 9.36 -21.60
N ILE A 12 -4.83 9.06 -22.89
CA ILE A 12 -3.93 9.57 -23.93
C ILE A 12 -4.06 11.10 -24.05
N GLU A 13 -5.28 11.64 -24.06
CA GLU A 13 -5.54 13.08 -24.13
C GLU A 13 -4.98 13.82 -22.92
N LEU A 14 -5.21 13.30 -21.71
CA LEU A 14 -4.63 13.86 -20.48
C LEU A 14 -3.10 13.88 -20.56
N LEU A 15 -2.46 12.82 -21.06
CA LEU A 15 -1.02 12.73 -21.23
C LEU A 15 -0.46 13.66 -22.33
N ARG A 16 -1.26 14.06 -23.31
CA ARG A 16 -0.89 15.03 -24.35
C ARG A 16 -1.12 16.48 -23.95
N MET A 17 -1.90 16.72 -22.90
CA MET A 17 -2.23 18.07 -22.44
C MET A 17 -0.99 18.82 -21.93
N PRO A 18 -0.82 20.13 -22.23
CA PRO A 18 0.28 20.94 -21.71
C PRO A 18 0.31 20.95 -20.18
N GLU A 19 1.50 20.91 -19.57
CA GLU A 19 1.68 20.81 -18.12
C GLU A 19 0.99 21.96 -17.36
N ALA A 20 1.02 23.18 -17.91
CA ALA A 20 0.35 24.36 -17.36
C ALA A 20 -1.18 24.23 -17.26
N GLN A 21 -1.79 23.35 -18.05
CA GLN A 21 -3.24 23.10 -18.07
C GLN A 21 -3.61 21.82 -17.31
N ARG A 22 -2.63 20.95 -17.03
CA ARG A 22 -2.82 19.67 -16.34
C ARG A 22 -2.83 19.86 -14.82
N ASN A 23 -3.90 20.46 -14.30
CA ASN A 23 -4.11 20.58 -12.85
C ASN A 23 -4.95 19.42 -12.29
N SER A 24 -4.98 19.31 -10.95
CA SER A 24 -5.66 18.20 -10.25
C SER A 24 -7.14 18.09 -10.55
N GLU A 25 -7.83 19.23 -10.71
CA GLU A 25 -9.28 19.28 -10.96
C GLU A 25 -9.62 18.75 -12.37
N VAL A 26 -8.85 19.17 -13.38
CA VAL A 26 -9.02 18.72 -14.77
C VAL A 26 -8.74 17.22 -14.89
N ILE A 27 -7.64 16.75 -14.28
CA ILE A 27 -7.30 15.31 -14.28
C ILE A 27 -8.40 14.51 -13.59
N SER A 28 -8.83 14.92 -12.40
CA SER A 28 -9.84 14.22 -11.63
C SER A 28 -11.17 14.15 -12.38
N SER A 29 -11.63 15.27 -12.94
CA SER A 29 -12.89 15.37 -13.68
C SER A 29 -12.90 14.47 -14.92
N ALA A 30 -11.84 14.52 -15.72
CA ALA A 30 -11.72 13.70 -16.93
C ALA A 30 -11.70 12.20 -16.60
N LEU A 31 -10.93 11.81 -15.59
CA LEU A 31 -10.87 10.41 -15.14
C LEU A 31 -12.23 9.93 -14.60
N HIS A 32 -12.93 10.75 -13.80
CA HIS A 32 -14.25 10.39 -13.28
C HIS A 32 -15.30 10.22 -14.37
N LEU A 33 -15.30 11.09 -15.38
CA LEU A 33 -16.22 10.98 -16.51
C LEU A 33 -15.97 9.69 -17.30
N ALA A 34 -14.71 9.45 -17.68
CA ALA A 34 -14.32 8.28 -18.46
C ALA A 34 -14.54 6.97 -17.69
N ALA A 35 -14.18 6.93 -16.40
CA ALA A 35 -14.43 5.76 -15.55
C ALA A 35 -15.93 5.48 -15.39
N SER A 36 -16.76 6.51 -15.23
CA SER A 36 -18.22 6.35 -15.13
C SER A 36 -18.80 5.76 -16.42
N ALA A 37 -18.35 6.23 -17.58
CA ALA A 37 -18.76 5.71 -18.88
C ALA A 37 -18.27 4.26 -19.13
N ALA A 38 -17.09 3.90 -18.63
CA ALA A 38 -16.57 2.53 -18.64
C ALA A 38 -17.26 1.60 -17.61
N GLY A 39 -18.16 2.13 -16.77
CA GLY A 39 -18.80 1.38 -15.69
C GLY A 39 -17.84 1.01 -14.55
N LEU A 40 -16.77 1.78 -14.37
CA LEU A 40 -15.78 1.64 -13.30
C LEU A 40 -16.13 2.58 -12.14
N ARG A 41 -15.98 2.08 -10.91
CA ARG A 41 -16.15 2.91 -9.70
C ARG A 41 -14.80 3.40 -9.23
N LEU A 42 -14.53 4.68 -9.41
CA LEU A 42 -13.39 5.34 -8.77
C LEU A 42 -13.69 5.52 -7.27
N GLY A 43 -12.69 5.25 -6.43
CA GLY A 43 -12.79 5.42 -4.97
C GLY A 43 -12.92 4.13 -4.16
N GLN A 44 -13.02 2.97 -4.79
CA GLN A 44 -12.77 1.69 -4.12
C GLN A 44 -11.33 1.26 -4.38
N ALA A 45 -10.63 0.82 -3.32
CA ALA A 45 -9.28 0.29 -3.48
C ALA A 45 -9.34 -0.96 -4.37
N THR A 46 -8.54 -1.00 -5.44
CA THR A 46 -8.39 -2.21 -6.25
C THR A 46 -7.62 -3.27 -5.48
N ASP A 47 -7.77 -4.55 -5.85
CA ASP A 47 -7.00 -5.63 -5.22
C ASP A 47 -5.49 -5.35 -5.26
N LEU A 48 -5.00 -4.79 -6.37
CA LEU A 48 -3.60 -4.41 -6.53
C LEU A 48 -3.20 -3.26 -5.59
N GLN A 49 -4.07 -2.25 -5.40
CA GLN A 49 -3.85 -1.18 -4.43
C GLN A 49 -3.84 -1.73 -2.99
N LEU A 50 -4.75 -2.65 -2.67
CA LEU A 50 -4.77 -3.32 -1.36
C LEU A 50 -3.49 -4.11 -1.11
N GLN A 51 -3.01 -4.86 -2.12
CA GLN A 51 -1.73 -5.56 -2.04
C GLN A 51 -0.56 -4.58 -1.86
N HIS A 52 -0.55 -3.46 -2.57
CA HIS A 52 0.48 -2.43 -2.38
C HIS A 52 0.45 -1.82 -0.97
N MET A 53 -0.72 -1.51 -0.43
CA MET A 53 -0.86 -1.01 0.95
C MET A 53 -0.38 -2.04 1.98
N GLN A 54 -0.72 -3.31 1.79
CA GLN A 54 -0.25 -4.42 2.63
C GLN A 54 1.28 -4.55 2.56
N LEU A 55 1.85 -4.47 1.36
CA LEU A 55 3.28 -4.52 1.13
C LEU A 55 3.99 -3.36 1.81
N ALA A 56 3.53 -2.12 1.58
CA ALA A 56 4.11 -0.91 2.17
C ALA A 56 4.17 -1.01 3.70
N GLY A 57 3.05 -1.39 4.33
CA GLY A 57 3.00 -1.56 5.78
C GLY A 57 3.87 -2.70 6.31
N ALA A 58 3.98 -3.81 5.57
CA ALA A 58 4.82 -4.94 5.96
C ALA A 58 6.32 -4.65 5.81
N VAL A 59 6.70 -3.98 4.72
CA VAL A 59 8.09 -3.55 4.48
C VAL A 59 8.50 -2.53 5.52
N ALA A 60 7.65 -1.56 5.86
CA ALA A 60 7.95 -0.61 6.94
C ALA A 60 8.27 -1.31 8.27
N ARG A 61 7.45 -2.31 8.67
CA ARG A 61 7.72 -3.12 9.88
C ARG A 61 9.00 -3.95 9.76
N LEU A 62 9.28 -4.49 8.59
CA LEU A 62 10.51 -5.25 8.33
C LEU A 62 11.74 -4.35 8.47
N THR A 63 11.69 -3.14 7.92
CA THR A 63 12.75 -2.13 8.04
C THR A 63 12.93 -1.67 9.49
N GLU A 64 11.85 -1.44 10.23
CA GLU A 64 11.92 -1.15 11.67
C GLU A 64 12.64 -2.27 12.44
N ALA A 65 12.39 -3.53 12.08
CA ALA A 65 13.02 -4.68 12.72
C ALA A 65 14.52 -4.83 12.35
N LEU A 66 14.94 -4.30 11.20
CA LEU A 66 16.35 -4.23 10.79
C LEU A 66 17.12 -3.11 11.51
N GLY A 67 16.44 -2.09 12.02
CA GLY A 67 17.01 -1.00 12.83
C GLY A 67 17.17 0.33 12.09
N THR A 68 17.72 1.33 12.79
CA THR A 68 17.74 2.75 12.35
C THR A 68 18.68 3.07 11.19
N GLY A 69 19.36 2.06 10.64
CA GLY A 69 20.29 2.19 9.51
C GLY A 69 19.70 1.85 8.15
N PHE A 70 18.39 1.60 8.06
CA PHE A 70 17.74 1.17 6.82
C PHE A 70 16.60 2.09 6.42
N THR A 71 16.45 2.31 5.13
CA THR A 71 15.28 2.92 4.50
C THR A 71 14.54 1.88 3.68
N HIS A 72 13.29 2.18 3.33
CA HIS A 72 12.54 1.35 2.41
C HIS A 72 11.80 2.17 1.37
N ARG A 73 11.49 1.51 0.27
CA ARG A 73 10.62 2.00 -0.78
C ARG A 73 9.70 0.87 -1.21
N SER A 74 8.45 1.20 -1.49
CA SER A 74 7.52 0.29 -2.16
C SER A 74 6.81 1.05 -3.27
N ALA A 75 6.59 0.40 -4.41
CA ALA A 75 5.89 1.00 -5.53
C ALA A 75 5.14 -0.05 -6.35
N LEU A 76 4.16 0.44 -7.11
CA LEU A 76 3.64 -0.25 -8.29
C LEU A 76 4.48 0.15 -9.48
N ARG A 77 4.93 -0.82 -10.27
CA ARG A 77 5.74 -0.56 -11.46
C ARG A 77 5.33 -1.44 -12.61
N ILE A 78 5.69 -1.03 -13.81
CA ILE A 78 5.53 -1.87 -14.99
C ILE A 78 6.61 -2.96 -14.95
N GLY A 79 6.20 -4.23 -15.03
CA GLY A 79 7.08 -5.38 -14.82
C GLY A 79 6.78 -6.54 -15.75
N PRO A 80 7.71 -7.52 -15.87
CA PRO A 80 7.59 -8.65 -16.78
C PRO A 80 6.53 -9.67 -16.34
N ASP A 81 6.15 -9.70 -15.06
CA ASP A 81 5.17 -10.65 -14.53
C ASP A 81 3.73 -10.11 -14.54
N VAL A 82 2.81 -11.04 -14.86
CA VAL A 82 1.33 -11.00 -14.80
C VAL A 82 0.70 -9.61 -15.00
N GLN A 83 0.39 -9.32 -16.27
CA GLN A 83 -0.43 -8.17 -16.72
C GLN A 83 0.25 -6.80 -16.76
N GLY A 84 1.58 -6.77 -16.71
CA GLY A 84 2.35 -5.56 -16.98
C GLY A 84 2.41 -4.59 -15.81
N ILE A 85 1.87 -4.93 -14.63
CA ILE A 85 2.09 -4.18 -13.39
C ILE A 85 2.47 -5.17 -12.27
N GLU A 86 3.61 -4.93 -11.62
CA GLU A 86 4.10 -5.72 -10.50
C GLU A 86 4.31 -4.86 -9.25
N LEU A 87 4.24 -5.51 -8.10
CA LEU A 87 4.62 -4.93 -6.82
C LEU A 87 6.14 -4.94 -6.69
N PHE A 88 6.68 -3.85 -6.17
CA PHE A 88 8.10 -3.70 -5.85
C PHE A 88 8.27 -3.26 -4.40
N ALA A 89 9.29 -3.82 -3.76
CA ALA A 89 9.86 -3.25 -2.55
C ALA A 89 11.38 -3.32 -2.55
N SER A 90 12.03 -2.28 -2.01
CA SER A 90 13.44 -2.29 -1.64
C SER A 90 13.65 -1.87 -0.20
N ILE A 91 14.69 -2.44 0.41
CA ILE A 91 15.26 -2.01 1.69
C ILE A 91 16.74 -1.73 1.46
N GLU A 92 17.17 -0.53 1.83
CA GLU A 92 18.50 0.00 1.51
C GLU A 92 19.16 0.58 2.77
N ALA A 93 20.45 0.32 2.96
CA ALA A 93 21.20 0.90 4.07
C ALA A 93 21.46 2.40 3.86
N ILE A 94 21.20 3.21 4.90
CA ILE A 94 21.42 4.66 4.91
C ILE A 94 22.93 4.94 4.81
N GLY A 95 23.32 5.82 3.88
CA GLY A 95 24.72 6.26 3.73
C GLY A 95 25.67 5.24 3.12
N LYS A 96 25.18 4.04 2.80
CA LYS A 96 25.92 2.94 2.14
C LYS A 96 25.11 2.38 0.98
N ALA A 97 24.66 3.28 0.10
CA ALA A 97 23.70 2.99 -0.98
C ALA A 97 24.12 1.86 -1.94
N ASP A 98 25.41 1.47 -1.92
CA ASP A 98 26.00 0.44 -2.77
C ASP A 98 26.44 -0.85 -2.03
N GLU A 99 26.39 -0.94 -0.70
CA GLU A 99 26.84 -2.14 0.02
C GLU A 99 25.70 -3.10 0.39
N ILE A 100 24.51 -2.61 0.74
CA ILE A 100 23.40 -3.45 1.20
C ILE A 100 22.07 -2.97 0.63
N ARG A 101 21.55 -3.72 -0.33
CA ARG A 101 20.24 -3.51 -0.94
C ARG A 101 19.51 -4.84 -1.09
N PHE A 102 18.33 -4.93 -0.51
CA PHE A 102 17.42 -6.05 -0.69
C PHE A 102 16.28 -5.61 -1.59
N THR A 103 16.01 -6.35 -2.66
CA THR A 103 14.91 -6.07 -3.60
C THR A 103 13.99 -7.27 -3.72
N GLY A 104 12.70 -7.00 -3.86
CA GLY A 104 11.68 -8.01 -4.09
C GLY A 104 10.67 -7.53 -5.12
N TYR A 105 10.27 -8.45 -6.00
CA TYR A 105 9.27 -8.25 -7.05
C TYR A 105 8.24 -9.35 -7.01
N GLY A 106 6.99 -9.07 -7.40
CA GLY A 106 5.97 -10.09 -7.54
C GLY A 106 4.55 -9.53 -7.69
N SER A 107 3.60 -10.44 -7.87
CA SER A 107 2.17 -10.13 -8.02
C SER A 107 1.41 -10.01 -6.70
N THR A 108 2.00 -10.44 -5.58
CA THR A 108 1.39 -10.39 -4.25
C THR A 108 2.36 -9.86 -3.21
N ALA A 109 1.82 -9.16 -2.19
CA ALA A 109 2.63 -8.62 -1.10
C ALA A 109 3.41 -9.72 -0.39
N GLN A 110 2.78 -10.87 -0.17
CA GLN A 110 3.40 -12.03 0.47
C GLN A 110 4.57 -12.57 -0.35
N GLY A 111 4.44 -12.67 -1.68
CA GLY A 111 5.53 -13.13 -2.55
C GLY A 111 6.73 -12.18 -2.52
N VAL A 112 6.49 -10.87 -2.56
CA VAL A 112 7.55 -9.85 -2.46
C VAL A 112 8.26 -9.94 -1.10
N LEU A 113 7.51 -10.05 -0.01
CA LEU A 113 8.07 -10.16 1.35
C LEU A 113 8.87 -11.44 1.54
N ALA A 114 8.41 -12.57 0.98
CA ALA A 114 9.14 -13.83 1.04
C ALA A 114 10.53 -13.70 0.37
N ARG A 115 10.59 -13.05 -0.81
CA ARG A 115 11.85 -12.77 -1.51
C ARG A 115 12.76 -11.83 -0.70
N LEU A 116 12.20 -10.77 -0.11
CA LEU A 116 12.98 -9.87 0.76
C LEU A 116 13.55 -10.61 1.97
N ASN A 117 12.74 -11.40 2.68
CA ASN A 117 13.20 -12.17 3.83
C ASN A 117 14.29 -13.19 3.46
N GLN A 118 14.16 -13.84 2.30
CA GLN A 118 15.20 -14.73 1.78
C GLN A 118 16.51 -13.98 1.50
N ALA A 119 16.43 -12.81 0.87
CA ALA A 119 17.62 -11.99 0.58
C ALA A 119 18.31 -11.47 1.86
N ILE A 120 17.52 -11.05 2.85
CA ILE A 120 18.01 -10.61 4.16
C ILE A 120 18.68 -11.75 4.92
N ALA A 121 18.04 -12.93 4.94
CA ALA A 121 18.59 -14.12 5.58
C ALA A 121 19.89 -14.61 4.90
N ALA A 122 19.95 -14.55 3.57
CA ALA A 122 21.15 -14.90 2.81
C ALA A 122 22.33 -13.96 3.11
N PHE A 123 22.06 -12.69 3.45
CA PHE A 123 23.06 -11.72 3.90
C PHE A 123 23.49 -11.95 5.36
N GLY A 124 22.86 -12.87 6.08
CA GLY A 124 23.21 -13.22 7.46
C GLY A 124 22.55 -12.33 8.53
N ILE A 125 21.61 -11.46 8.15
CA ILE A 125 20.81 -10.70 9.12
C ILE A 125 19.62 -11.57 9.54
N ASN A 126 19.68 -12.13 10.74
CA ASN A 126 18.52 -12.78 11.34
C ASN A 126 17.61 -11.72 11.97
N VAL A 127 16.59 -11.30 11.22
CA VAL A 127 15.49 -10.51 11.77
C VAL A 127 14.68 -11.44 12.67
N GLY A 128 14.99 -11.42 13.97
CA GLY A 128 14.25 -12.19 14.95
C GLY A 128 12.75 -11.85 14.94
N PRO A 129 11.88 -12.71 15.48
CA PRO A 129 10.45 -12.43 15.53
C PRO A 129 10.20 -11.08 16.21
N ALA A 130 9.39 -10.23 15.57
CA ALA A 130 9.05 -8.92 16.11
C ALA A 130 8.59 -9.07 17.56
N LYS A 131 9.29 -8.42 18.51
CA LYS A 131 8.88 -8.45 19.92
C LYS A 131 7.44 -7.93 20.01
N PRO A 132 6.49 -8.72 20.56
CA PRO A 132 5.12 -8.26 20.68
C PRO A 132 5.12 -7.01 21.56
N LYS A 133 4.71 -5.86 21.01
CA LYS A 133 4.46 -4.67 21.82
C LYS A 133 3.41 -5.04 22.87
N PRO A 134 3.66 -4.78 24.17
CA PRO A 134 2.69 -5.07 25.21
C PRO A 134 1.39 -4.35 24.87
N ARG A 135 0.30 -5.10 24.70
CA ARG A 135 -1.03 -4.53 24.52
C ARG A 135 -1.29 -3.66 25.73
N HIS A 136 -1.55 -2.37 25.51
CA HIS A 136 -1.99 -1.48 26.57
C HIS A 136 -3.18 -2.17 27.26
N PRO A 137 -3.16 -2.36 28.60
CA PRO A 137 -4.29 -2.96 29.28
C PRO A 137 -5.51 -2.12 28.91
N ASN A 138 -6.52 -2.79 28.40
CA ASN A 138 -7.75 -2.20 27.87
C ASN A 138 -8.48 -1.49 29.02
N LYS A 139 -8.04 -0.27 29.34
CA LYS A 139 -8.72 0.65 30.26
C LYS A 139 -9.88 1.22 29.47
N ASP A 140 -10.91 0.42 29.27
CA ASP A 140 -12.16 0.85 28.66
C ASP A 140 -12.74 1.99 29.53
N PRO A 141 -12.66 3.25 29.05
CA PRO A 141 -13.06 4.41 29.85
C PRO A 141 -14.58 4.42 30.12
N LEU A 142 -15.35 3.61 29.38
CA LEU A 142 -16.79 3.47 29.56
C LEU A 142 -17.17 2.67 30.82
N ARG A 143 -16.23 1.91 31.40
CA ARG A 143 -16.44 1.22 32.69
C ARG A 143 -16.48 2.18 33.89
N LEU A 144 -15.93 3.38 33.75
CA LEU A 144 -15.93 4.40 34.81
C LEU A 144 -17.18 5.28 34.78
N LEU A 145 -18.03 5.12 33.76
CA LEU A 145 -19.27 5.88 33.68
C LEU A 145 -20.33 5.25 34.61
N PRO A 146 -20.99 6.06 35.46
CA PRO A 146 -22.05 5.56 36.34
C PRO A 146 -23.18 4.97 35.49
N ARG A 147 -23.42 3.67 35.68
CA ARG A 147 -24.53 2.98 35.02
C ARG A 147 -25.84 3.53 35.58
N ARG A 148 -26.60 4.26 34.76
CA ARG A 148 -27.97 4.64 35.14
C ARG A 148 -28.79 3.36 35.34
N PRO A 149 -29.54 3.24 36.46
CA PRO A 149 -30.42 2.10 36.66
C PRO A 149 -31.44 2.09 35.50
N ARG A 150 -31.55 0.92 34.86
CA ARG A 150 -32.51 0.67 33.79
C ARG A 150 -33.90 0.85 34.39
N GLU A 151 -34.61 1.91 34.01
CA GLU A 151 -36.00 2.11 34.42
C GLU A 151 -36.79 0.87 34.07
N ALA A 152 -37.38 0.25 35.10
CA ALA A 152 -38.26 -0.88 34.94
C ALA A 152 -39.44 -0.41 34.09
N ARG A 153 -39.57 -0.98 32.87
CA ARG A 153 -40.82 -0.87 32.10
C ARG A 153 -41.92 -1.46 32.97
N LYS A 154 -42.84 -0.61 33.45
CA LYS A 154 -44.11 -1.08 34.00
C LYS A 154 -44.84 -1.83 32.88
N ALA A 155 -45.28 -3.03 33.22
CA ALA A 155 -46.19 -3.85 32.42
C ALA A 155 -47.56 -3.18 32.29
#